data_AF-W8KN34-F1
#
_entry.id   AF-W8KN34-F1
#
_cell.length_a   1.000
_cell.length_b   1.000
_cell.length_c   1.000
_cell.angle_alpha   90.00
_cell.angle_beta   90.00
_cell.angle_gamma   90.00
#
_symmetry.space_group_name_H-M   'P 1'
#
loop_
_entity.id
_entity.type
_entity.pdbx_description
1 polymer ?
#
loop_
_entity_poly.entity_id
_entity_poly.type
_entity_poly.pdbx_seq_one_letter_code
_entity_poly.pdbx_strand_id
1 'polypeptide(L)'
;MDPETLLDEILIDAYGDDEQLCALHAGIEDGLDLPMAVHVIGEPLSLIAIDYDGNARRGLMARCRGADGTEHRVALADIQLAPDAAGYAYLAAYCCWLGVQPASPRPQRAAGRRGRHHTAGEEEIDLAKPVDLIVLAVKQRAARCRLIGSGRVITLRTASLLGIVPGQVITVQANKHWRFNGHPYLSGQITSSRIDALALGLTPLALNAFGAWDPADAYGVEVDEPVEEWARPMIARGPRPMFEMEQVLPGHNPDDFDSDPILEANDLKEAGDTEAAQDILTRLLEADLRCLDAHAHLGNLFFQARPDWALHHYEVGVRIGELSLGPDFDGVLAWSLIDNRPFLRCMQGYGLCLWRLQRWEEAEHVFERILLMNPLDNQGIRFLLPAVRGHEAWVDDED
;
A
#
# COMPACT_ATOMS: atom_id res chain seq x y z
N MET A 1 22.83 29.02 23.55
CA MET A 1 23.52 28.72 22.28
C MET A 1 22.44 28.38 21.26
N ASP A 2 22.60 28.81 20.01
CA ASP A 2 21.65 28.47 18.95
C ASP A 2 21.75 26.96 18.61
N PRO A 3 20.63 26.24 18.33
CA PRO A 3 20.66 24.80 18.08
C PRO A 3 21.51 24.37 16.88
N GLU A 4 21.58 25.17 15.81
CA GLU A 4 22.39 24.84 14.63
C GLU A 4 23.89 24.98 14.96
N THR A 5 24.25 26.04 15.68
CA THR A 5 25.64 26.23 16.16
C THR A 5 26.08 25.12 17.11
N LEU A 6 25.20 24.70 18.01
CA LEU A 6 25.47 23.58 18.93
C LEU A 6 25.61 22.25 18.18
N LEU A 7 24.79 22.03 17.15
CA LEU A 7 24.89 20.85 16.30
C LEU A 7 26.24 20.81 15.58
N ASP A 8 26.66 21.91 14.95
CA ASP A 8 27.95 21.99 14.27
C ASP A 8 29.14 21.75 15.22
N GLU A 9 29.06 22.26 16.46
CA GLU A 9 30.09 22.03 17.48
C GLU A 9 30.16 20.55 17.91
N ILE A 10 29.01 19.90 18.10
CA ILE A 10 28.95 18.47 18.46
C ILE A 10 29.48 17.59 17.32
N LEU A 11 29.24 17.96 16.06
CA LEU A 11 29.57 17.13 14.90
C LEU A 11 30.95 17.41 14.28
N ILE A 12 31.77 18.29 14.89
CA ILE A 12 33.01 18.84 14.29
C ILE A 12 34.01 17.79 13.76
N ASP A 13 34.04 16.59 14.37
CA ASP A 13 34.91 15.47 14.00
C ASP A 13 34.15 14.14 13.79
N ALA A 14 32.83 14.19 13.54
CA ALA A 14 31.98 13.00 13.42
C ALA A 14 31.55 12.74 11.96
N TYR A 15 32.00 11.61 11.38
CA TYR A 15 31.77 11.27 9.98
C TYR A 15 30.78 10.10 9.81
N GLY A 16 29.66 10.37 9.13
CA GLY A 16 28.61 9.38 8.90
C GLY A 16 27.72 9.15 10.11
N ASP A 17 26.55 8.57 9.87
CA ASP A 17 25.42 8.59 10.82
C ASP A 17 25.75 7.98 12.19
N ASP A 18 26.56 6.93 12.24
CA ASP A 18 26.90 6.23 13.48
C ASP A 18 27.82 7.06 14.39
N GLU A 19 28.88 7.65 13.82
CA GLU A 19 29.79 8.55 14.54
C GLU A 19 29.06 9.81 14.99
N GLN A 20 28.17 10.35 14.15
CA GLN A 20 27.37 11.53 14.46
C GLN A 20 26.38 11.26 15.60
N LEU A 21 25.73 10.09 15.61
CA LEU A 21 24.84 9.69 16.71
C LEU A 21 25.61 9.42 18.00
N CYS A 22 26.83 8.88 17.94
CA CYS A 22 27.68 8.74 19.11
C CYS A 22 28.10 10.10 19.67
N ALA A 23 28.47 11.06 18.82
CA ALA A 23 28.81 12.42 19.23
C ALA A 23 27.61 13.15 19.84
N LEU A 24 26.43 13.03 19.21
CA LEU A 24 25.17 13.55 19.74
C LEU A 24 24.80 12.90 21.07
N HIS A 25 24.96 11.59 21.21
CA HIS A 25 24.72 10.89 22.48
C HIS A 25 25.59 11.45 23.60
N ALA A 26 26.90 11.54 23.39
CA ALA A 26 27.85 12.05 24.37
C ALA A 26 27.61 13.53 24.70
N GLY A 27 27.43 14.38 23.70
CA GLY A 27 27.20 15.80 23.89
C GLY A 27 25.91 16.11 24.65
N ILE A 28 24.86 15.32 24.43
CA ILE A 28 23.59 15.48 25.15
C ILE A 28 23.69 14.89 26.57
N GLU A 29 24.38 13.77 26.77
CA GLU A 29 24.59 13.18 28.10
C GLU A 29 25.41 14.10 29.01
N ASP A 30 26.47 14.73 28.49
CA ASP A 30 27.29 15.71 29.22
C ASP A 30 26.54 17.04 29.45
N GLY A 31 25.62 17.39 28.55
CA GLY A 31 24.89 18.67 28.56
C GLY A 31 23.62 18.70 29.39
N LEU A 32 23.10 17.54 29.84
CA LEU A 32 21.84 17.43 30.57
C LEU A 32 22.04 17.00 32.03
N ASP A 33 21.51 17.80 32.95
CA ASP A 33 21.39 17.40 34.36
C ASP A 33 20.22 16.44 34.56
N LEU A 34 20.49 15.13 34.56
CA LEU A 34 19.50 14.09 34.80
C LEU A 34 19.43 13.69 36.30
N PRO A 35 18.24 13.34 36.84
CA PRO A 35 16.97 13.24 36.15
C PRO A 35 16.26 14.59 35.98
N MET A 36 15.61 14.81 34.84
CA MET A 36 14.91 16.06 34.55
C MET A 36 13.45 15.86 34.15
N ALA A 37 12.60 16.86 34.45
CA ALA A 37 11.19 16.83 34.08
C ALA A 37 11.02 17.05 32.57
N VAL A 38 10.29 16.15 31.93
CA VAL A 38 9.97 16.18 30.51
C VAL A 38 8.50 15.85 30.31
N HIS A 39 7.97 16.14 29.12
CA HIS A 39 6.69 15.58 28.71
C HIS A 39 6.90 14.64 27.54
N VAL A 40 6.13 13.55 27.49
CA VAL A 40 6.07 12.68 26.31
C VAL A 40 4.62 12.53 25.95
N ILE A 41 4.23 13.05 24.79
CA ILE A 41 2.82 13.09 24.35
C ILE A 41 1.92 13.77 25.41
N GLY A 42 2.44 14.81 26.08
CA GLY A 42 1.73 15.57 27.12
C GLY A 42 1.67 14.92 28.51
N GLU A 43 2.20 13.71 28.69
CA GLU A 43 2.33 13.09 30.01
C GLU A 43 3.63 13.53 30.70
N PRO A 44 3.59 14.04 31.94
CA PRO A 44 4.79 14.42 32.67
C PRO A 44 5.57 13.17 33.10
N LEU A 45 6.81 13.07 32.64
CA LEU A 45 7.75 12.02 33.00
C LEU A 45 9.06 12.62 33.50
N SER A 46 9.91 11.78 34.09
CA SER A 46 11.28 12.14 34.45
C SER A 46 12.25 11.46 33.48
N LEU A 47 12.94 12.22 32.65
CA LEU A 47 14.03 11.69 31.82
C LEU A 47 15.18 11.30 32.74
N ILE A 48 15.59 10.04 32.70
CA ILE A 48 16.60 9.48 33.61
C ILE A 48 17.89 9.07 32.89
N ALA A 49 17.84 8.81 31.58
CA ALA A 49 19.02 8.52 30.77
C ALA A 49 18.71 8.66 29.28
N ILE A 50 19.76 8.76 28.47
CA ILE A 50 19.69 8.67 27.00
C ILE A 50 20.64 7.55 26.60
N ASP A 51 20.18 6.68 25.69
CA ASP A 51 20.96 5.57 25.18
C ASP A 51 21.05 5.65 23.65
N TYR A 52 22.21 5.28 23.11
CA TYR A 52 22.37 4.90 21.71
C TYR A 52 22.75 3.41 21.64
N ASP A 53 22.04 2.63 20.82
CA ASP A 53 22.24 1.17 20.72
C ASP A 53 23.08 0.75 19.50
N GLY A 54 23.73 1.69 18.82
CA GLY A 54 24.52 1.44 17.61
C GLY A 54 23.65 1.25 16.35
N ASN A 55 22.34 1.52 16.41
CA ASN A 55 21.45 1.44 15.27
C ASN A 55 21.04 2.82 14.78
N ALA A 56 21.70 3.29 13.72
CA ALA A 56 21.43 4.61 13.15
C ALA A 56 19.97 4.84 12.74
N ARG A 57 19.23 3.80 12.35
CA ARG A 57 17.80 3.90 12.01
C ARG A 57 16.88 4.13 13.22
N ARG A 58 17.32 3.77 14.42
CA ARG A 58 16.55 4.00 15.67
C ARG A 58 16.89 5.35 16.30
N GLY A 59 18.12 5.82 16.09
CA GLY A 59 18.60 7.07 16.68
C GLY A 59 18.73 6.98 18.22
N LEU A 60 18.68 8.13 18.87
CA LEU A 60 18.82 8.24 20.33
C LEU A 60 17.50 7.90 21.03
N MET A 61 17.61 7.08 22.07
CA MET A 61 16.48 6.62 22.88
C MET A 61 16.55 7.24 24.27
N ALA A 62 15.48 7.89 24.69
CA ALA A 62 15.30 8.37 26.04
C ALA A 62 14.69 7.30 26.95
N ARG A 63 15.26 7.13 28.13
CA ARG A 63 14.66 6.40 29.25
C ARG A 63 13.95 7.37 30.17
N CYS A 64 12.65 7.21 30.31
CA CYS A 64 11.79 8.08 31.11
C CYS A 64 11.12 7.27 32.22
N ARG A 65 11.01 7.83 33.43
CA ARG A 65 10.32 7.24 34.57
C ARG A 65 9.01 7.97 34.85
N GLY A 66 7.91 7.23 34.93
CA GLY A 66 6.59 7.72 35.33
C GLY A 66 6.48 7.97 36.84
N ALA A 67 5.43 8.67 37.24
CA ALA A 67 5.15 8.95 38.66
C ALA A 67 4.86 7.69 39.49
N ASP A 68 4.45 6.60 38.83
CA ASP A 68 4.24 5.27 39.39
C ASP A 68 5.54 4.45 39.53
N GLY A 69 6.67 5.01 39.07
CA GLY A 69 7.99 4.35 39.07
C GLY A 69 8.27 3.50 37.83
N THR A 70 7.32 3.37 36.90
CA THR A 70 7.51 2.59 35.67
C THR A 70 8.51 3.27 34.74
N GLU A 71 9.45 2.51 34.17
CA GLU A 71 10.41 2.99 33.18
C GLU A 71 9.95 2.70 31.75
N HIS A 72 10.09 3.70 30.88
CA HIS A 72 9.70 3.68 29.48
C HIS A 72 10.88 4.07 28.60
N ARG A 73 11.04 3.41 27.45
CA ARG A 73 11.97 3.82 26.39
C ARG A 73 11.19 4.47 25.26
N VAL A 74 11.55 5.71 24.93
CA VAL A 74 10.91 6.53 23.88
C VAL A 74 11.98 7.16 23.01
N ALA A 75 11.67 7.54 21.77
CA ALA A 75 12.65 8.24 20.95
C ALA A 75 12.95 9.60 21.59
N LEU A 76 14.22 10.05 21.56
CA LEU A 76 14.59 11.33 22.13
C LEU A 76 13.82 12.49 21.48
N ALA A 77 13.54 12.40 20.17
CA ALA A 77 12.75 13.39 19.42
C ALA A 77 11.27 13.49 19.87
N ASP A 78 10.74 12.49 20.58
CA ASP A 78 9.37 12.52 21.13
C ASP A 78 9.28 13.24 22.48
N ILE A 79 10.43 13.61 23.06
CA ILE A 79 10.47 14.43 24.27
C ILE A 79 10.00 15.85 23.96
N GLN A 80 9.15 16.37 24.83
CA GLN A 80 8.67 17.73 24.82
C GLN A 80 9.32 18.51 25.96
N LEU A 81 10.14 19.50 25.58
CA LEU A 81 10.73 20.48 26.46
C LEU A 81 10.25 21.88 26.07
N ALA A 82 10.06 22.74 27.08
CA ALA A 82 9.79 24.14 26.81
C ALA A 82 11.03 24.79 26.19
N PRO A 83 10.89 25.74 25.23
CA PRO A 83 12.03 26.39 24.58
C PRO A 83 13.01 27.09 25.53
N ASP A 84 12.58 27.45 26.72
CA ASP A 84 13.38 28.07 27.78
C ASP A 84 14.00 27.06 28.78
N ALA A 85 13.75 25.77 28.62
CA ALA A 85 14.33 24.73 29.47
C ALA A 85 15.83 24.52 29.16
N ALA A 86 16.63 24.25 30.20
CA ALA A 86 18.09 24.12 30.11
C ALA A 86 18.58 23.03 29.12
N GLY A 87 17.75 22.05 28.78
CA GLY A 87 18.06 20.98 27.82
C GLY A 87 17.48 21.15 26.41
N TYR A 88 16.75 22.24 26.13
CA TYR A 88 16.04 22.40 24.86
C TYR A 88 16.98 22.50 23.66
N ALA A 89 18.11 23.20 23.79
CA ALA A 89 19.07 23.36 22.70
C ALA A 89 19.63 22.01 22.21
N TYR A 90 19.90 21.08 23.14
CA TYR A 90 20.38 19.73 22.84
C TYR A 90 19.32 18.88 22.15
N LEU A 91 18.07 18.90 22.64
CA LEU A 91 16.94 18.27 21.97
C LEU A 91 16.73 18.85 20.56
N ALA A 92 16.86 20.17 20.42
CA ALA A 92 16.69 20.86 19.15
C ALA A 92 17.79 20.54 18.14
N ALA A 93 19.05 20.47 18.58
CA ALA A 93 20.17 20.03 17.76
C ALA A 93 19.95 18.60 17.23
N TYR A 94 19.51 17.68 18.10
CA TYR A 94 19.18 16.31 17.69
C TYR A 94 18.01 16.24 16.69
N CYS A 95 16.95 17.01 16.91
CA CYS A 95 15.83 17.08 15.96
C CYS A 95 16.26 17.68 14.62
N CYS A 96 17.13 18.69 14.63
CA CYS A 96 17.69 19.30 13.42
C CYS A 96 18.51 18.27 12.61
N TRP A 97 19.34 17.46 13.27
CA TRP A 97 20.07 16.37 12.62
C TRP A 97 19.13 15.36 11.94
N LEU A 98 17.99 15.05 12.57
CA LEU A 98 16.94 14.20 12.00
C LEU A 98 16.12 14.87 10.88
N GLY A 99 16.29 16.18 10.63
CA GLY A 99 15.47 16.94 9.70
C GLY A 99 14.03 17.20 10.18
N VAL A 100 13.80 17.17 11.50
CA VAL A 100 12.47 17.38 12.12
C VAL A 100 12.49 18.55 13.11
N GLN A 101 11.30 19.04 13.47
CA GLN A 101 11.14 20.12 14.46
C GLN A 101 10.90 19.54 15.87
N PRO A 102 11.43 20.16 16.95
CA PRO A 102 11.22 19.69 18.32
C PRO A 102 9.75 19.69 18.72
N ALA A 103 9.33 18.64 19.43
CA ALA A 103 7.95 18.55 19.93
C ALA A 103 7.68 19.63 20.99
N SER A 104 6.67 20.48 20.77
CA SER A 104 6.32 21.57 21.70
C SER A 104 5.31 21.13 22.78
N PRO A 105 5.50 21.50 24.06
CA PRO A 105 4.51 21.25 25.11
C PRO A 105 3.23 22.07 24.84
N ARG A 106 2.04 21.45 24.93
CA ARG A 106 0.77 22.19 24.83
C ARG A 106 0.44 22.89 26.16
N PRO A 107 -0.01 24.17 26.15
CA PRO A 107 -0.54 24.79 27.36
C PRO A 107 -1.88 24.15 27.75
N GLN A 108 -1.95 23.57 28.95
CA GLN A 108 -3.20 23.10 29.56
C GLN A 108 -4.08 24.31 29.93
N ARG A 109 -5.28 24.40 29.34
CA ARG A 109 -6.29 25.38 29.73
C ARG A 109 -7.14 24.82 30.88
N ALA A 110 -7.26 25.61 31.94
CA ALA A 110 -7.95 25.29 33.18
C ALA A 110 -9.41 24.84 32.99
N ALA A 111 -9.83 23.93 33.87
CA ALA A 111 -11.15 23.34 33.94
C ALA A 111 -12.27 24.39 34.01
N GLY A 112 -13.20 24.34 33.06
CA GLY A 112 -14.42 25.15 33.04
C GLY A 112 -15.61 24.32 32.58
N ARG A 113 -16.42 23.87 33.55
CA ARG A 113 -17.77 23.33 33.34
C ARG A 113 -18.56 24.22 32.37
N ARG A 114 -19.10 23.65 31.28
CA ARG A 114 -20.47 23.91 30.78
C ARG A 114 -20.79 23.08 29.53
N GLY A 115 -21.87 22.30 29.67
CA GLY A 115 -22.82 21.94 28.61
C GLY A 115 -22.26 21.32 27.33
N ARG A 116 -22.15 19.98 27.30
CA ARG A 116 -22.16 19.23 26.04
C ARG A 116 -23.49 19.48 25.33
N HIS A 117 -23.48 20.36 24.34
CA HIS A 117 -24.37 20.20 23.19
C HIS A 117 -23.73 19.15 22.29
N HIS A 118 -24.21 17.91 22.44
CA HIS A 118 -23.97 16.85 21.46
C HIS A 118 -24.45 17.33 20.10
N THR A 119 -23.53 17.44 19.14
CA THR A 119 -23.86 17.62 17.73
C THR A 119 -23.36 16.36 17.02
N ALA A 120 -24.30 15.70 16.33
CA ALA A 120 -24.20 14.33 15.83
C ALA A 120 -23.07 14.11 14.81
N GLY A 121 -22.47 12.90 14.85
CA GLY A 121 -21.54 12.39 13.84
C GLY A 121 -20.39 11.51 14.34
N GLU A 122 -20.26 11.28 15.64
CA GLU A 122 -19.20 10.44 16.22
C GLU A 122 -19.60 8.95 16.19
N GLU A 123 -19.30 8.25 15.10
CA GLU A 123 -19.13 6.79 15.19
C GLU A 123 -17.86 6.52 15.99
N GLU A 124 -18.04 6.32 17.29
CA GLU A 124 -17.03 5.78 18.18
C GLU A 124 -16.81 4.31 17.79
N ILE A 125 -15.58 3.94 17.43
CA ILE A 125 -15.27 2.57 17.06
C ILE A 125 -15.41 1.71 18.32
N ASP A 126 -16.34 0.74 18.28
CA ASP A 126 -16.54 -0.22 19.35
C ASP A 126 -15.33 -1.17 19.43
N LEU A 127 -14.41 -0.86 20.35
CA LEU A 127 -13.18 -1.64 20.57
C LEU A 127 -13.43 -3.06 21.10
N ALA A 128 -14.66 -3.37 21.54
CA ALA A 128 -15.00 -4.72 22.01
C ALA A 128 -15.20 -5.71 20.84
N LYS A 129 -15.31 -5.21 19.60
CA LYS A 129 -15.55 -6.02 18.40
C LYS A 129 -14.39 -5.90 17.42
N PRO A 130 -14.14 -6.93 16.60
CA PRO A 130 -13.26 -6.80 15.45
C PRO A 130 -13.76 -5.71 14.50
N VAL A 131 -12.83 -4.98 13.90
CA VAL A 131 -13.10 -3.86 13.00
C VAL A 131 -12.59 -4.21 11.62
N ASP A 132 -13.48 -4.20 10.64
CA ASP A 132 -13.11 -4.38 9.25
C ASP A 132 -12.70 -3.05 8.60
N LEU A 133 -11.54 -3.08 7.95
CA LEU A 133 -10.93 -1.93 7.31
C LEU A 133 -10.54 -2.26 5.87
N ILE A 134 -10.82 -1.33 4.96
CA ILE A 134 -10.34 -1.35 3.58
C ILE A 134 -8.95 -0.70 3.56
N VAL A 135 -7.95 -1.37 3.04
CA VAL A 135 -6.59 -0.84 2.92
C VAL A 135 -6.51 0.08 1.70
N LEU A 136 -6.08 1.33 1.89
CA LEU A 136 -5.90 2.31 0.81
C LEU A 136 -4.43 2.51 0.44
N ALA A 137 -3.55 2.45 1.44
CA ALA A 137 -2.10 2.53 1.23
C ALA A 137 -1.38 1.79 2.37
N VAL A 138 -0.25 1.18 2.05
CA VAL A 138 0.61 0.45 3.00
C VAL A 138 1.95 1.16 3.09
N LYS A 139 2.38 1.44 4.32
CA LYS A 139 3.73 1.90 4.67
C LYS A 139 4.34 0.88 5.64
N GLN A 140 5.63 1.00 5.97
CA GLN A 140 6.35 -0.02 6.75
C GLN A 140 5.64 -0.50 8.03
N ARG A 141 5.04 0.41 8.82
CA ARG A 141 4.36 0.07 10.11
C ARG A 141 2.98 0.69 10.27
N ALA A 142 2.44 1.24 9.19
CA ALA A 142 1.15 1.88 9.20
C ALA A 142 0.44 1.66 7.86
N ALA A 143 -0.87 1.51 7.92
CA ALA A 143 -1.71 1.50 6.74
C ALA A 143 -2.70 2.64 6.83
N ARG A 144 -2.91 3.33 5.71
CA ARG A 144 -4.04 4.24 5.54
C ARG A 144 -5.22 3.37 5.14
N CYS A 145 -6.29 3.41 5.92
CA CYS A 145 -7.45 2.56 5.73
C CYS A 145 -8.74 3.36 5.72
N ARG A 146 -9.83 2.74 5.26
CA ARG A 146 -11.19 3.27 5.36
C ARG A 146 -12.08 2.26 6.08
N LEU A 147 -12.95 2.75 6.95
CA LEU A 147 -13.96 1.90 7.62
C LEU A 147 -14.98 1.40 6.59
N ILE A 148 -15.35 0.11 6.65
CA ILE A 148 -16.42 -0.43 5.80
C ILE A 148 -17.74 0.30 6.08
N GLY A 149 -18.51 0.56 5.02
CA GLY A 149 -19.79 1.27 5.11
C GLY A 149 -19.67 2.76 5.41
N SER A 150 -18.44 3.27 5.51
CA SER A 150 -18.13 4.65 5.86
C SER A 150 -17.13 5.26 4.86
N GLY A 151 -17.23 6.57 4.66
CA GLY A 151 -16.21 7.36 3.95
C GLY A 151 -14.99 7.69 4.81
N ARG A 152 -15.02 7.33 6.11
CA ARG A 152 -14.03 7.78 7.08
C ARG A 152 -12.71 7.04 6.93
N VAL A 153 -11.66 7.81 6.63
CA VAL A 153 -10.28 7.35 6.58
C VAL A 153 -9.66 7.35 7.98
N ILE A 154 -8.90 6.30 8.30
CA ILE A 154 -8.21 6.06 9.57
C ILE A 154 -6.82 5.51 9.31
N THR A 155 -5.86 5.85 10.18
CA THR A 155 -4.52 5.27 10.12
C THR A 155 -4.44 4.08 11.07
N LEU A 156 -4.23 2.89 10.53
CA LEU A 156 -3.97 1.69 11.30
C LEU A 156 -2.47 1.59 11.63
N ARG A 157 -2.13 1.43 12.91
CA ARG A 157 -0.80 1.01 13.38
C ARG A 157 -0.87 -0.43 13.86
N THR A 158 -0.10 -1.30 13.24
CA THR A 158 -0.03 -2.73 13.56
C THR A 158 1.43 -3.18 13.58
N ALA A 159 1.70 -4.31 14.23
CA ALA A 159 3.04 -4.87 14.31
C ALA A 159 3.58 -5.34 12.96
N SER A 160 2.71 -5.83 12.08
CA SER A 160 3.06 -6.34 10.75
C SER A 160 1.96 -6.04 9.73
N LEU A 161 2.38 -5.66 8.53
CA LEU A 161 1.57 -5.50 7.31
C LEU A 161 2.08 -6.41 6.19
N LEU A 162 2.85 -7.43 6.54
CA LEU A 162 3.49 -8.33 5.59
C LEU A 162 2.45 -9.00 4.68
N GLY A 163 2.60 -8.85 3.36
CA GLY A 163 1.67 -9.41 2.37
C GLY A 163 0.31 -8.70 2.27
N ILE A 164 0.08 -7.62 3.01
CA ILE A 164 -1.12 -6.79 2.89
C ILE A 164 -0.94 -5.80 1.74
N VAL A 165 -1.94 -5.70 0.87
CA VAL A 165 -1.90 -4.81 -0.30
C VAL A 165 -3.10 -3.85 -0.32
N PRO A 166 -2.99 -2.68 -0.96
CA PRO A 166 -4.13 -1.79 -1.18
C PRO A 166 -5.30 -2.50 -1.89
N GLY A 167 -6.52 -2.21 -1.46
CA GLY A 167 -7.77 -2.83 -1.94
C GLY A 167 -8.16 -4.13 -1.23
N GLN A 168 -7.34 -4.64 -0.31
CA GLN A 168 -7.77 -5.71 0.61
C GLN A 168 -8.67 -5.18 1.73
N VAL A 169 -9.53 -6.05 2.24
CA VAL A 169 -10.24 -5.88 3.50
C VAL A 169 -9.50 -6.66 4.59
N ILE A 170 -9.14 -5.99 5.66
CA ILE A 170 -8.50 -6.60 6.83
C ILE A 170 -9.42 -6.51 8.06
N THR A 171 -9.45 -7.59 8.85
CA THR A 171 -10.17 -7.62 10.13
C THR A 171 -9.18 -7.43 11.26
N VAL A 172 -9.37 -6.33 12.02
CA VAL A 172 -8.46 -5.92 13.09
C VAL A 172 -9.11 -6.13 14.44
N GLN A 173 -8.46 -6.90 15.32
CA GLN A 173 -8.77 -6.87 16.74
C GLN A 173 -8.19 -5.58 17.32
N ALA A 174 -9.06 -4.59 17.56
CA ALA A 174 -8.65 -3.26 17.97
C ALA A 174 -8.22 -3.23 19.44
N ASN A 175 -7.10 -2.55 19.71
CA ASN A 175 -6.56 -2.32 21.06
C ASN A 175 -6.84 -0.89 21.52
N LYS A 176 -6.62 0.09 20.63
CA LYS A 176 -6.75 1.51 20.93
C LYS A 176 -7.26 2.27 19.71
N HIS A 177 -8.22 3.15 19.92
CA HIS A 177 -8.63 4.18 18.96
C HIS A 177 -8.35 5.55 19.58
N TRP A 178 -7.73 6.45 18.82
CA TRP A 178 -7.45 7.82 19.28
C TRP A 178 -7.46 8.79 18.10
N ARG A 179 -7.35 10.10 18.39
CA ARG A 179 -7.17 11.12 17.36
C ARG A 179 -5.86 11.85 17.58
N PHE A 180 -5.14 12.12 16.51
CA PHE A 180 -3.93 12.95 16.51
C PHE A 180 -4.10 14.02 15.43
N ASN A 181 -3.98 15.30 15.82
CA ASN A 181 -4.29 16.45 14.97
C ASN A 181 -5.64 16.35 14.22
N GLY A 182 -6.65 15.81 14.90
CA GLY A 182 -7.98 15.61 14.32
C GLY A 182 -8.10 14.38 13.41
N HIS A 183 -7.00 13.75 12.97
CA HIS A 183 -7.03 12.51 12.20
C HIS A 183 -7.24 11.30 13.12
N PRO A 184 -8.15 10.36 12.82
CA PRO A 184 -8.35 9.16 13.64
C PRO A 184 -7.26 8.12 13.41
N TYR A 185 -6.90 7.39 14.46
CA TYR A 185 -5.93 6.30 14.43
C TYR A 185 -6.52 5.09 15.14
N LEU A 186 -6.18 3.90 14.63
CA LEU A 186 -6.47 2.62 15.25
C LEU A 186 -5.15 1.89 15.47
N SER A 187 -5.00 1.22 16.60
CA SER A 187 -4.00 0.17 16.76
C SER A 187 -4.68 -1.14 17.08
N GLY A 188 -4.07 -2.23 16.63
CA GLY A 188 -4.62 -3.56 16.79
C GLY A 188 -3.80 -4.59 16.04
N GLN A 189 -4.21 -5.85 16.17
CA GLN A 189 -3.64 -6.96 15.43
C GLN A 189 -4.56 -7.34 14.28
N ILE A 190 -3.98 -7.54 13.09
CA ILE A 190 -4.70 -8.11 11.96
C ILE A 190 -4.93 -9.59 12.24
N THR A 191 -6.19 -10.01 12.23
CA THR A 191 -6.61 -11.39 12.49
C THR A 191 -6.92 -12.16 11.21
N SER A 192 -7.36 -11.45 10.16
CA SER A 192 -7.55 -12.00 8.83
C SER A 192 -7.47 -10.89 7.77
N SER A 193 -7.21 -11.29 6.54
CA SER A 193 -7.31 -10.46 5.34
C SER A 193 -8.12 -11.22 4.28
N ARG A 194 -8.85 -10.48 3.46
CA ARG A 194 -9.64 -11.01 2.35
C ARG A 194 -9.76 -9.97 1.24
N ILE A 195 -10.19 -10.40 0.07
CA ILE A 195 -10.56 -9.52 -1.03
C ILE A 195 -12.08 -9.52 -1.12
N ASP A 196 -12.68 -8.34 -1.03
CA ASP A 196 -14.12 -8.13 -1.07
C ASP A 196 -14.40 -6.83 -1.84
N ALA A 197 -14.42 -6.94 -3.17
CA ALA A 197 -14.53 -5.78 -4.06
C ALA A 197 -15.85 -5.02 -3.87
N LEU A 198 -16.94 -5.72 -3.51
CA LEU A 198 -18.23 -5.10 -3.22
C LEU A 198 -18.16 -4.23 -1.96
N ALA A 199 -17.50 -4.71 -0.91
CA ALA A 199 -17.31 -3.93 0.32
C ALA A 199 -16.46 -2.67 0.12
N LEU A 200 -15.66 -2.60 -0.95
CA LEU A 200 -14.93 -1.38 -1.31
C LEU A 200 -15.88 -0.23 -1.65
N GLY A 201 -17.11 -0.50 -2.10
CA GLY A 201 -18.06 0.56 -2.46
C GLY A 201 -17.55 1.48 -3.56
N LEU A 202 -16.75 0.93 -4.49
CA LEU A 202 -16.24 1.64 -5.66
C LEU A 202 -17.34 1.74 -6.71
N THR A 203 -17.29 2.80 -7.51
CA THR A 203 -18.09 2.85 -8.75
C THR A 203 -17.42 1.92 -9.76
N PRO A 204 -18.13 0.91 -10.33
CA PRO A 204 -17.57 0.06 -11.38
C PRO A 204 -16.99 0.88 -12.54
N LEU A 205 -15.99 0.34 -13.23
CA LEU A 205 -15.44 0.97 -14.43
C LEU A 205 -16.52 1.03 -15.51
N ALA A 206 -16.56 2.11 -16.29
CA ALA A 206 -17.45 2.14 -17.44
C ALA A 206 -17.07 1.04 -18.43
N LEU A 207 -18.08 0.42 -19.05
CA LEU A 207 -17.91 -0.60 -20.07
C LEU A 207 -18.51 -0.09 -21.38
N ASN A 208 -17.66 0.43 -22.26
CA ASN A 208 -18.05 1.09 -23.49
C ASN A 208 -18.25 0.05 -24.60
N ALA A 209 -19.42 0.04 -25.24
CA ALA A 209 -19.68 -0.88 -26.34
C ALA A 209 -18.88 -0.49 -27.60
N PHE A 210 -18.18 -1.45 -28.19
CA PHE A 210 -17.37 -1.30 -29.41
C PHE A 210 -17.96 -2.08 -30.60
N GLY A 211 -19.23 -2.49 -30.51
CA GLY A 211 -19.91 -3.26 -31.56
C GLY A 211 -19.80 -4.77 -31.34
N ALA A 212 -19.82 -5.53 -32.42
CA ALA A 212 -19.72 -6.99 -32.37
C ALA A 212 -18.34 -7.44 -32.83
N TRP A 213 -17.79 -8.41 -32.11
CA TRP A 213 -16.64 -9.20 -32.54
C TRP A 213 -17.13 -10.46 -33.24
N ASP A 214 -16.68 -10.69 -34.48
CA ASP A 214 -17.01 -11.87 -35.26
C ASP A 214 -15.80 -12.83 -35.33
N PRO A 215 -15.91 -14.08 -34.82
CA PRO A 215 -14.84 -15.05 -34.95
C PRO A 215 -14.51 -15.43 -36.40
N ALA A 216 -15.48 -15.40 -37.32
CA ALA A 216 -15.23 -15.78 -38.71
C ALA A 216 -14.24 -14.80 -39.37
N ASP A 217 -14.44 -13.51 -39.13
CA ASP A 217 -13.54 -12.44 -39.58
C ASP A 217 -12.18 -12.53 -38.87
N ALA A 218 -12.20 -12.68 -37.54
CA ALA A 218 -11.00 -12.62 -36.72
C ALA A 218 -10.02 -13.78 -36.97
N TYR A 219 -10.53 -14.97 -37.28
CA TYR A 219 -9.71 -16.16 -37.58
C TYR A 219 -9.61 -16.47 -39.08
N GLY A 220 -10.14 -15.62 -39.95
CA GLY A 220 -10.08 -15.84 -41.40
C GLY A 220 -10.76 -17.13 -41.85
N VAL A 221 -11.85 -17.55 -41.18
CA VAL A 221 -12.55 -18.81 -41.46
C VAL A 221 -13.09 -18.87 -42.89
N GLU A 222 -13.36 -17.72 -43.51
CA GLU A 222 -13.80 -17.61 -44.90
C GLU A 222 -12.69 -17.82 -45.95
N VAL A 223 -11.43 -17.98 -45.52
CA VAL A 223 -10.25 -18.06 -46.41
C VAL A 223 -9.88 -19.51 -46.79
N ASP A 224 -10.74 -20.51 -46.49
CA ASP A 224 -10.47 -21.95 -46.70
C ASP A 224 -9.17 -22.44 -45.99
N GLU A 225 -8.65 -21.67 -45.03
CA GLU A 225 -7.50 -22.05 -44.23
C GLU A 225 -7.91 -22.93 -43.04
N PRO A 226 -7.13 -23.99 -42.72
CA PRO A 226 -7.46 -24.88 -41.62
C PRO A 226 -7.29 -24.17 -40.27
N VAL A 227 -8.40 -23.98 -39.57
CA VAL A 227 -8.45 -23.46 -38.20
C VAL A 227 -7.78 -24.42 -37.21
N GLU A 228 -6.87 -23.89 -36.39
CA GLU A 228 -6.22 -24.63 -35.30
C GLU A 228 -7.25 -25.14 -34.26
N GLU A 229 -7.02 -26.35 -33.72
CA GLU A 229 -8.00 -27.01 -32.84
C GLU A 229 -8.36 -26.20 -31.59
N TRP A 230 -7.39 -25.49 -31.01
CA TRP A 230 -7.60 -24.66 -29.82
C TRP A 230 -8.57 -23.50 -30.07
N ALA A 231 -8.68 -22.99 -31.31
CA ALA A 231 -9.54 -21.85 -31.65
C ALA A 231 -11.00 -22.26 -31.92
N ARG A 232 -11.27 -23.55 -32.13
CA ARG A 232 -12.61 -24.07 -32.43
C ARG A 232 -13.67 -23.70 -31.37
N PRO A 233 -13.41 -23.78 -30.05
CA PRO A 233 -14.39 -23.37 -29.05
C PRO A 233 -14.76 -21.89 -29.14
N MET A 234 -13.79 -21.03 -29.49
CA MET A 234 -13.99 -19.59 -29.62
C MET A 234 -14.81 -19.27 -30.87
N ILE A 235 -14.55 -19.96 -31.98
CA ILE A 235 -15.32 -19.85 -33.22
C ILE A 235 -16.74 -20.36 -33.06
N ALA A 236 -16.92 -21.49 -32.37
CA ALA A 236 -18.23 -22.10 -32.15
C ALA A 236 -19.21 -21.21 -31.36
N ARG A 237 -18.69 -20.24 -30.58
CA ARG A 237 -19.52 -19.25 -29.87
C ARG A 237 -20.14 -18.20 -30.78
N GLY A 238 -19.63 -18.02 -32.00
CA GLY A 238 -20.15 -17.04 -32.95
C GLY A 238 -19.92 -15.59 -32.52
N PRO A 239 -20.60 -14.64 -33.20
CA PRO A 239 -20.46 -13.21 -32.94
C PRO A 239 -20.89 -12.82 -31.53
N ARG A 240 -20.10 -11.99 -30.87
CA ARG A 240 -20.31 -11.56 -29.47
C ARG A 240 -20.09 -10.06 -29.32
N PRO A 241 -20.78 -9.39 -28.38
CA PRO A 241 -20.55 -7.97 -28.14
C PRO A 241 -19.12 -7.73 -27.64
N MET A 242 -18.48 -6.69 -28.18
CA MET A 242 -17.13 -6.27 -27.82
C MET A 242 -17.19 -4.99 -27.01
N PHE A 243 -16.31 -4.86 -26.03
CA PHE A 243 -16.27 -3.73 -25.12
C PHE A 243 -14.86 -3.22 -24.87
N GLU A 244 -14.77 -1.94 -24.55
CA GLU A 244 -13.58 -1.29 -24.01
C GLU A 244 -13.90 -0.81 -22.59
N MET A 245 -13.10 -1.28 -21.62
CA MET A 245 -13.17 -0.81 -20.23
C MET A 245 -12.66 0.62 -20.12
N GLU A 246 -13.20 1.40 -19.19
CA GLU A 246 -12.63 2.68 -18.79
C GLU A 246 -11.21 2.51 -18.23
N GLN A 247 -10.27 3.29 -18.74
CA GLN A 247 -8.97 3.46 -18.10
C GLN A 247 -9.04 4.51 -16.99
N VAL A 248 -8.68 4.12 -15.76
CA VAL A 248 -8.50 5.03 -14.64
C VAL A 248 -7.02 5.21 -14.37
N LEU A 249 -6.50 6.41 -14.60
CA LEU A 249 -5.10 6.75 -14.42
C LEU A 249 -4.96 8.10 -13.68
N PRO A 250 -4.91 8.09 -12.33
CA PRO A 250 -4.86 9.33 -11.56
C PRO A 250 -3.62 10.17 -11.84
N GLY A 251 -3.81 11.47 -12.06
CA GLY A 251 -2.72 12.42 -12.27
C GLY A 251 -2.16 12.49 -13.69
N HIS A 252 -2.58 11.60 -14.59
CA HIS A 252 -2.21 11.68 -16.00
C HIS A 252 -2.82 12.91 -16.68
N ASN A 253 -1.99 13.59 -17.48
CA ASN A 253 -2.41 14.67 -18.35
C ASN A 253 -2.47 14.15 -19.80
N PRO A 254 -3.66 14.05 -20.42
CA PRO A 254 -3.80 13.50 -21.77
C PRO A 254 -3.10 14.34 -22.85
N ASP A 255 -2.80 15.61 -22.56
CA ASP A 255 -2.08 16.51 -23.48
C ASP A 255 -0.54 16.43 -23.32
N ASP A 256 -0.05 15.65 -22.36
CA ASP A 256 1.37 15.48 -22.07
C ASP A 256 1.74 13.99 -22.03
N PHE A 257 2.37 13.51 -23.11
CA PHE A 257 2.76 12.11 -23.27
C PHE A 257 3.75 11.65 -22.19
N ASP A 258 4.58 12.55 -21.66
CA ASP A 258 5.57 12.22 -20.64
C ASP A 258 4.97 12.19 -19.22
N SER A 259 3.66 12.47 -19.09
CA SER A 259 2.97 12.50 -17.81
C SER A 259 2.33 11.17 -17.40
N ASP A 260 2.55 10.08 -18.15
CA ASP A 260 2.02 8.76 -17.80
C ASP A 260 2.82 8.16 -16.61
N PRO A 261 2.23 8.08 -15.41
CA PRO A 261 2.93 7.58 -14.24
C PRO A 261 3.22 6.07 -14.30
N ILE A 262 2.54 5.30 -15.14
CA ILE A 262 2.84 3.88 -15.35
C ILE A 262 4.11 3.73 -16.19
N LEU A 263 4.28 4.54 -17.23
CA LEU A 263 5.51 4.56 -18.02
C LEU A 263 6.69 5.00 -17.15
N GLU A 264 6.53 6.08 -16.38
CA GLU A 264 7.56 6.54 -15.43
C GLU A 264 7.97 5.43 -14.43
N ALA A 265 6.99 4.72 -13.86
CA ALA A 265 7.28 3.62 -12.94
C ALA A 265 8.00 2.44 -13.63
N ASN A 266 7.70 2.14 -14.89
CA ASN A 266 8.39 1.11 -15.65
C ASN A 266 9.83 1.52 -15.97
N ASP A 267 10.05 2.75 -16.41
CA ASP A 267 11.39 3.28 -16.71
C ASP A 267 12.29 3.23 -15.46
N LEU A 268 11.75 3.60 -14.29
CA LEU A 268 12.47 3.51 -13.02
C LEU A 268 12.80 2.07 -12.65
N LYS A 269 11.86 1.15 -12.82
CA LYS A 269 12.09 -0.29 -12.60
C LYS A 269 13.18 -0.81 -13.54
N GLU A 270 13.15 -0.47 -14.81
CA GLU A 270 14.16 -0.87 -15.80
C GLU A 270 15.54 -0.27 -15.49
N ALA A 271 15.58 0.94 -14.93
CA ALA A 271 16.80 1.55 -14.40
C ALA A 271 17.28 0.94 -13.07
N GLY A 272 16.53 0.00 -12.49
CA GLY A 272 16.84 -0.68 -11.22
C GLY A 272 16.28 0.00 -9.97
N ASP A 273 15.63 1.15 -10.09
CA ASP A 273 14.99 1.87 -8.97
C ASP A 273 13.57 1.34 -8.72
N THR A 274 13.53 0.11 -8.19
CA THR A 274 12.26 -0.58 -7.88
C THR A 274 11.50 0.12 -6.75
N GLU A 275 12.18 0.79 -5.83
CA GLU A 275 11.54 1.49 -4.71
C GLU A 275 10.77 2.73 -5.21
N ALA A 276 11.38 3.55 -6.06
CA ALA A 276 10.71 4.70 -6.65
C ALA A 276 9.54 4.28 -7.57
N ALA A 277 9.72 3.22 -8.36
CA ALA A 277 8.66 2.63 -9.16
C ALA A 277 7.46 2.21 -8.29
N GLN A 278 7.73 1.48 -7.19
CA GLN A 278 6.71 1.05 -6.25
C GLN A 278 5.98 2.24 -5.59
N ASP A 279 6.70 3.31 -5.27
CA ASP A 279 6.12 4.52 -4.67
C ASP A 279 5.17 5.26 -5.62
N ILE A 280 5.48 5.33 -6.92
CA ILE A 280 4.54 5.87 -7.93
C ILE A 280 3.27 5.03 -7.97
N LEU A 281 3.41 3.71 -8.16
CA LEU A 281 2.26 2.80 -8.28
C LEU A 281 1.38 2.80 -7.02
N THR A 282 2.00 2.87 -5.85
CA THR A 282 1.27 2.96 -4.57
C THR A 282 0.51 4.28 -4.45
N ARG A 283 1.06 5.40 -4.93
CA ARG A 283 0.35 6.69 -4.96
C ARG A 283 -0.86 6.65 -5.89
N LEU A 284 -0.77 5.96 -7.02
CA LEU A 284 -1.93 5.77 -7.93
C LEU A 284 -3.07 5.03 -7.23
N LEU A 285 -2.77 3.94 -6.53
CA LEU A 285 -3.77 3.18 -5.77
C LEU A 285 -4.35 3.95 -4.58
N GLU A 286 -3.55 4.78 -3.93
CA GLU A 286 -4.02 5.66 -2.85
C GLU A 286 -4.98 6.74 -3.37
N ALA A 287 -4.78 7.19 -4.61
CA ALA A 287 -5.65 8.16 -5.27
C ALA A 287 -6.96 7.52 -5.79
N ASP A 288 -6.86 6.39 -6.51
CA ASP A 288 -8.02 5.60 -6.94
C ASP A 288 -7.65 4.11 -7.06
N LEU A 289 -8.28 3.28 -6.22
CA LEU A 289 -8.09 1.82 -6.22
C LEU A 289 -8.52 1.17 -7.55
N ARG A 290 -9.30 1.87 -8.39
CA ARG A 290 -9.73 1.43 -9.72
C ARG A 290 -8.63 1.52 -10.78
N CYS A 291 -7.46 2.06 -10.45
CA CYS A 291 -6.28 2.04 -11.32
C CYS A 291 -5.73 0.62 -11.45
N LEU A 292 -6.35 -0.20 -12.31
CA LEU A 292 -5.99 -1.62 -12.49
C LEU A 292 -4.55 -1.81 -12.96
N ASP A 293 -4.02 -0.88 -13.74
CA ASP A 293 -2.65 -0.99 -14.25
C ASP A 293 -1.64 -0.90 -13.10
N ALA A 294 -1.91 -0.08 -12.08
CA ALA A 294 -1.07 -0.02 -10.89
C ALA A 294 -1.08 -1.34 -10.11
N HIS A 295 -2.22 -2.02 -10.02
CA HIS A 295 -2.29 -3.37 -9.44
C HIS A 295 -1.48 -4.39 -10.25
N ALA A 296 -1.60 -4.38 -11.57
CA ALA A 296 -0.83 -5.25 -12.46
C ALA A 296 0.68 -5.03 -12.31
N HIS A 297 1.11 -3.77 -12.34
CA HIS A 297 2.53 -3.42 -12.26
C HIS A 297 3.13 -3.69 -10.86
N LEU A 298 2.38 -3.46 -9.77
CA LEU A 298 2.81 -3.88 -8.43
C LEU A 298 2.94 -5.39 -8.32
N GLY A 299 2.00 -6.15 -8.90
CA GLY A 299 2.11 -7.60 -9.00
C GLY A 299 3.40 -8.02 -9.72
N ASN A 300 3.73 -7.37 -10.84
CA ASN A 300 4.95 -7.66 -11.60
C ASN A 300 6.23 -7.43 -10.78
N LEU A 301 6.27 -6.44 -9.88
CA LEU A 301 7.43 -6.19 -9.03
C LEU A 301 7.71 -7.34 -8.05
N PHE A 302 6.65 -8.01 -7.56
CA PHE A 302 6.77 -9.12 -6.62
C PHE A 302 6.77 -10.49 -7.28
N PHE A 303 6.37 -10.61 -8.55
CA PHE A 303 6.07 -11.89 -9.20
C PHE A 303 7.18 -12.93 -9.08
N GLN A 304 8.43 -12.54 -9.31
CA GLN A 304 9.57 -13.47 -9.25
C GLN A 304 9.94 -13.84 -7.81
N ALA A 305 10.02 -12.86 -6.90
CA ALA A 305 10.53 -13.09 -5.56
C ALA A 305 9.47 -13.62 -4.59
N ARG A 306 8.21 -13.20 -4.74
CA ARG A 306 7.09 -13.39 -3.81
C ARG A 306 5.78 -13.57 -4.58
N PRO A 307 5.58 -14.72 -5.25
CA PRO A 307 4.34 -15.00 -5.99
C PRO A 307 3.10 -14.96 -5.08
N ASP A 308 3.25 -15.22 -3.77
CA ASP A 308 2.20 -15.08 -2.77
C ASP A 308 1.73 -13.62 -2.59
N TRP A 309 2.64 -12.66 -2.68
CA TRP A 309 2.30 -11.23 -2.59
C TRP A 309 1.81 -10.67 -3.92
N ALA A 310 2.45 -11.08 -5.01
CA ALA A 310 2.02 -10.72 -6.36
C ALA A 310 0.58 -11.14 -6.62
N LEU A 311 0.21 -12.36 -6.18
CA LEU A 311 -1.16 -12.88 -6.25
C LEU A 311 -2.17 -11.88 -5.70
N HIS A 312 -1.91 -11.29 -4.54
CA HIS A 312 -2.85 -10.36 -3.90
C HIS A 312 -3.05 -9.07 -4.70
N HIS A 313 -1.98 -8.51 -5.27
CA HIS A 313 -2.10 -7.33 -6.14
C HIS A 313 -2.94 -7.63 -7.38
N TYR A 314 -2.63 -8.72 -8.08
CA TYR A 314 -3.37 -9.11 -9.26
C TYR A 314 -4.83 -9.43 -8.94
N GLU A 315 -5.09 -10.19 -7.87
CA GLU A 315 -6.44 -10.59 -7.49
C GLU A 315 -7.30 -9.37 -7.14
N VAL A 316 -6.77 -8.38 -6.41
CA VAL A 316 -7.51 -7.13 -6.15
C VAL A 316 -7.89 -6.46 -7.47
N GLY A 317 -6.95 -6.31 -8.40
CA GLY A 317 -7.23 -5.73 -9.71
C GLY A 317 -8.30 -6.51 -10.49
N VAL A 318 -8.24 -7.84 -10.51
CA VAL A 318 -9.26 -8.70 -11.11
C VAL A 318 -10.62 -8.46 -10.46
N ARG A 319 -10.73 -8.54 -9.12
CA ARG A 319 -12.03 -8.40 -8.45
C ARG A 319 -12.63 -7.01 -8.61
N ILE A 320 -11.83 -5.96 -8.69
CA ILE A 320 -12.31 -4.60 -8.97
C ILE A 320 -12.81 -4.50 -10.42
N GLY A 321 -12.06 -5.01 -11.40
CA GLY A 321 -12.48 -5.01 -12.80
C GLY A 321 -13.78 -5.80 -13.02
N GLU A 322 -13.91 -6.95 -12.34
CA GLU A 322 -15.10 -7.79 -12.37
C GLU A 322 -16.36 -7.10 -11.83
N LEU A 323 -16.27 -6.03 -11.04
CA LEU A 323 -17.46 -5.24 -10.66
C LEU A 323 -18.20 -4.66 -11.87
N SER A 324 -17.48 -4.46 -12.97
CA SER A 324 -17.98 -3.92 -14.23
C SER A 324 -18.54 -5.01 -15.14
N LEU A 325 -18.22 -6.27 -14.84
CA LEU A 325 -18.64 -7.44 -15.59
C LEU A 325 -19.80 -8.10 -14.86
N GLY A 326 -20.93 -8.31 -15.54
CA GLY A 326 -22.02 -9.11 -14.98
C GLY A 326 -21.57 -10.55 -14.68
N PRO A 327 -22.27 -11.29 -13.80
CA PRO A 327 -21.92 -12.68 -13.46
C PRO A 327 -21.91 -13.61 -14.70
N ASP A 328 -22.69 -13.27 -15.72
CA ASP A 328 -22.83 -14.02 -16.97
C ASP A 328 -22.17 -13.28 -18.16
N PHE A 329 -21.11 -12.49 -17.91
CA PHE A 329 -20.42 -11.77 -18.98
C PHE A 329 -19.83 -12.74 -20.01
N ASP A 330 -20.32 -12.67 -21.25
CA ASP A 330 -19.84 -13.43 -22.42
C ASP A 330 -19.36 -12.49 -23.54
N GLY A 331 -18.98 -11.25 -23.18
CA GLY A 331 -18.43 -10.28 -24.13
C GLY A 331 -16.94 -10.48 -24.41
N VAL A 332 -16.45 -9.75 -25.41
CA VAL A 332 -15.03 -9.70 -25.78
C VAL A 332 -14.38 -8.42 -25.25
N LEU A 333 -13.25 -8.57 -24.58
CA LEU A 333 -12.31 -7.52 -24.21
C LEU A 333 -11.06 -7.71 -25.06
N ALA A 334 -11.08 -7.18 -26.28
CA ALA A 334 -9.99 -7.37 -27.23
C ALA A 334 -8.73 -6.62 -26.76
N TRP A 335 -7.56 -7.25 -26.89
CA TRP A 335 -6.26 -6.64 -26.56
C TRP A 335 -5.91 -5.37 -27.37
N SER A 336 -6.46 -5.27 -28.58
CA SER A 336 -6.28 -4.10 -29.46
C SER A 336 -6.94 -2.84 -28.92
N LEU A 337 -7.97 -2.98 -28.09
CA LEU A 337 -8.57 -1.89 -27.32
C LEU A 337 -7.72 -1.68 -26.07
N ILE A 338 -6.91 -0.63 -26.06
CA ILE A 338 -5.75 -0.49 -25.17
C ILE A 338 -6.18 -0.47 -23.70
N ASP A 339 -7.35 0.09 -23.42
CA ASP A 339 -7.85 0.27 -22.05
C ASP A 339 -8.33 -1.04 -21.41
N ASN A 340 -8.45 -2.12 -22.19
CA ASN A 340 -8.71 -3.46 -21.66
C ASN A 340 -7.45 -4.12 -21.07
N ARG A 341 -6.25 -3.69 -21.49
CA ARG A 341 -4.99 -4.36 -21.15
C ARG A 341 -4.71 -4.40 -19.64
N PRO A 342 -4.96 -3.34 -18.85
CA PRO A 342 -4.78 -3.40 -17.39
C PRO A 342 -5.52 -4.56 -16.74
N PHE A 343 -6.81 -4.75 -17.07
CA PHE A 343 -7.61 -5.85 -16.53
C PHE A 343 -7.08 -7.22 -16.98
N LEU A 344 -6.80 -7.37 -18.28
CA LEU A 344 -6.26 -8.61 -18.84
C LEU A 344 -4.88 -8.98 -18.26
N ARG A 345 -4.03 -7.99 -17.98
CA ARG A 345 -2.74 -8.19 -17.29
C ARG A 345 -2.94 -8.64 -15.84
N CYS A 346 -3.88 -8.03 -15.10
CA CYS A 346 -4.23 -8.51 -13.77
C CYS A 346 -4.68 -9.98 -13.81
N MET A 347 -5.54 -10.36 -14.75
CA MET A 347 -5.98 -11.74 -14.89
C MET A 347 -4.84 -12.70 -15.22
N GLN A 348 -3.98 -12.34 -16.17
CA GLN A 348 -2.83 -13.17 -16.53
C GLN A 348 -1.89 -13.35 -15.35
N GLY A 349 -1.49 -12.26 -14.69
CA GLY A 349 -0.64 -12.31 -13.51
C GLY A 349 -1.24 -13.16 -12.38
N TYR A 350 -2.55 -13.03 -12.15
CA TYR A 350 -3.28 -13.84 -11.18
C TYR A 350 -3.20 -15.33 -11.52
N GLY A 351 -3.51 -15.72 -12.76
CA GLY A 351 -3.43 -17.11 -13.22
C GLY A 351 -2.01 -17.69 -13.13
N LEU A 352 -0.99 -16.90 -13.50
CA LEU A 352 0.41 -17.30 -13.38
C LEU A 352 0.82 -17.51 -11.92
N CYS A 353 0.43 -16.61 -11.01
CA CYS A 353 0.67 -16.78 -9.58
C CYS A 353 -0.03 -18.02 -9.03
N LEU A 354 -1.28 -18.29 -9.42
CA LEU A 354 -2.00 -19.50 -9.05
C LEU A 354 -1.24 -20.76 -9.49
N TRP A 355 -0.75 -20.77 -10.73
CA TRP A 355 0.05 -21.89 -11.24
C TRP A 355 1.38 -22.05 -10.47
N ARG A 356 2.13 -20.97 -10.22
CA ARG A 356 3.35 -20.99 -9.39
C ARG A 356 3.09 -21.53 -7.98
N LEU A 357 1.91 -21.25 -7.43
CA LEU A 357 1.47 -21.71 -6.11
C LEU A 357 0.75 -23.07 -6.16
N GLN A 358 0.82 -23.80 -7.28
CA GLN A 358 0.25 -25.14 -7.45
C GLN A 358 -1.28 -25.20 -7.24
N ARG A 359 -1.98 -24.11 -7.58
CA ARG A 359 -3.44 -24.02 -7.61
C ARG A 359 -3.94 -24.22 -9.04
N TRP A 360 -3.69 -25.41 -9.59
CA TRP A 360 -3.83 -25.69 -11.02
C TRP A 360 -5.25 -25.49 -11.55
N GLU A 361 -6.27 -25.97 -10.84
CA GLU A 361 -7.66 -25.87 -11.27
C GLU A 361 -8.14 -24.41 -11.31
N GLU A 362 -7.68 -23.59 -10.36
CA GLU A 362 -7.98 -22.15 -10.33
C GLU A 362 -7.24 -21.40 -11.45
N ALA A 363 -5.98 -21.76 -11.70
CA ALA A 363 -5.19 -21.20 -12.80
C ALA A 363 -5.83 -21.51 -14.16
N GLU A 364 -6.22 -22.78 -14.38
CA GLU A 364 -6.92 -23.20 -15.59
C GLU A 364 -8.19 -22.38 -15.81
N HIS A 365 -9.03 -22.25 -14.78
CA HIS A 365 -10.27 -21.49 -14.88
C HIS A 365 -10.03 -20.02 -15.27
N VAL A 366 -9.01 -19.38 -14.69
CA VAL A 366 -8.62 -18.01 -15.04
C VAL A 366 -8.14 -17.92 -16.50
N PHE A 367 -7.29 -18.84 -16.92
CA PHE A 367 -6.75 -18.89 -18.28
C PHE A 367 -7.83 -19.12 -19.34
N GLU A 368 -8.76 -20.03 -19.09
CA GLU A 368 -9.92 -20.23 -19.97
C GLU A 368 -10.77 -18.95 -20.07
N ARG A 369 -11.04 -18.26 -18.96
CA ARG A 369 -11.76 -16.98 -18.99
C ARG A 369 -11.02 -15.91 -19.79
N ILE A 370 -9.70 -15.83 -19.70
CA ILE A 370 -8.90 -14.91 -20.52
C ILE A 370 -9.08 -15.24 -22.00
N LEU A 371 -8.98 -16.51 -22.42
CA LEU A 371 -9.17 -16.90 -23.82
C LEU A 371 -10.59 -16.58 -24.33
N LEU A 372 -11.60 -16.63 -23.48
CA LEU A 372 -12.97 -16.29 -23.87
C LEU A 372 -13.15 -14.79 -24.09
N MET A 373 -12.53 -13.96 -23.24
CA MET A 373 -12.61 -12.51 -23.34
C MET A 373 -11.63 -11.93 -24.36
N ASN A 374 -10.45 -12.52 -24.53
CA ASN A 374 -9.39 -12.10 -25.46
C ASN A 374 -9.06 -13.26 -26.44
N PRO A 375 -9.95 -13.56 -27.39
CA PRO A 375 -9.90 -14.78 -28.21
C PRO A 375 -8.68 -14.91 -29.12
N LEU A 376 -8.10 -13.80 -29.56
CA LEU A 376 -6.87 -13.83 -30.37
C LEU A 376 -5.61 -14.20 -29.56
N ASP A 377 -5.77 -14.43 -28.26
CA ASP A 377 -4.73 -14.89 -27.34
C ASP A 377 -3.44 -14.09 -27.43
N ASN A 378 -3.56 -12.76 -27.44
CA ASN A 378 -2.41 -11.86 -27.48
C ASN A 378 -1.45 -12.04 -26.29
N GLN A 379 -1.91 -12.71 -25.24
CA GLN A 379 -1.14 -12.98 -24.02
C GLN A 379 -0.46 -14.36 -24.01
N GLY A 380 -0.70 -15.20 -25.03
CA GLY A 380 -0.06 -16.51 -25.18
C GLY A 380 -0.54 -17.57 -24.18
N ILE A 381 -1.74 -17.40 -23.62
CA ILE A 381 -2.34 -18.29 -22.62
C ILE A 381 -2.52 -19.72 -23.16
N ARG A 382 -2.79 -19.88 -24.46
CA ARG A 382 -2.99 -21.21 -25.08
C ARG A 382 -1.78 -22.12 -24.93
N PHE A 383 -0.58 -21.56 -24.83
CA PHE A 383 0.66 -22.33 -24.66
C PHE A 383 0.86 -22.78 -23.22
N LEU A 384 0.24 -22.13 -22.25
CA LEU A 384 0.35 -22.45 -20.82
C LEU A 384 -0.65 -23.52 -20.38
N LEU A 385 -1.83 -23.54 -20.99
CA LEU A 385 -2.93 -24.43 -20.60
C LEU A 385 -2.57 -25.93 -20.56
N PRO A 386 -1.81 -26.52 -21.51
CA PRO A 386 -1.46 -27.93 -21.45
C PRO A 386 -0.68 -28.30 -20.18
N ALA A 387 0.31 -27.48 -19.80
CA ALA A 387 1.13 -27.72 -18.61
C ALA A 387 0.29 -27.58 -17.33
N VAL A 388 -0.57 -26.55 -17.26
CA VAL A 388 -1.48 -26.33 -16.12
C VAL A 388 -2.46 -27.50 -15.97
N ARG A 389 -3.08 -27.95 -17.06
CA ARG A 389 -3.98 -29.12 -17.09
C ARG A 389 -3.28 -30.43 -16.76
N GLY A 390 -2.01 -30.54 -17.12
CA GLY A 390 -1.14 -31.66 -16.77
C GLY A 390 -0.67 -31.64 -15.31
N HIS A 391 -1.03 -30.61 -14.55
CA HIS A 391 -0.55 -30.34 -13.20
C HIS A 391 0.99 -30.27 -13.14
N GLU A 392 1.61 -29.79 -14.22
CA GLU A 392 3.05 -29.60 -14.28
C GLU A 392 3.43 -28.43 -13.35
N ALA A 393 4.53 -28.60 -12.62
CA ALA A 393 5.05 -27.53 -11.77
C ALA A 393 5.61 -26.41 -12.65
N TRP A 394 5.45 -25.16 -12.20
CA TRP A 394 6.12 -24.03 -12.83
C TRP A 394 7.64 -24.22 -12.81
N VAL A 395 8.26 -24.00 -13.96
CA VAL A 395 9.72 -23.90 -14.11
C VAL A 395 10.01 -22.49 -14.56
N ASP A 396 10.90 -21.79 -13.87
CA ASP A 396 11.38 -20.51 -14.36
C ASP A 396 12.21 -20.79 -15.62
N ASP A 397 11.81 -20.23 -16.76
CA ASP A 397 12.60 -20.25 -17.99
C ASP A 397 13.81 -19.30 -17.83
N GLU A 398 14.68 -19.59 -16.87
CA GLU A 398 15.98 -18.96 -16.66
C GLU A 398 16.99 -20.05 -16.23
N ASP A 399 17.47 -20.80 -17.22
CA ASP A 399 18.82 -21.37 -17.28
C ASP A 399 19.44 -21.11 -18.67
#